data_AF-A0A0R3RV19-F1
#
_entry.id   AF-A0A0R3RV19-F1
#
_cell.length_a   1.000
_cell.length_b   1.000
_cell.length_c   1.000
_cell.angle_alpha   90.00
_cell.angle_beta   90.00
_cell.angle_gamma   90.00
#
_symmetry.space_group_name_H-M   'P 1'
#
loop_
_entity.id
_entity.type
_entity.pdbx_description
1 polymer ?
#
loop_
_entity_poly.entity_id
_entity_poly.type
_entity_poly.pdbx_seq_one_letter_code
_entity_poly.pdbx_strand_id
1 'polypeptide(L)'
;MTFLHFVNCVALSYAPYFIAYRYSGLSEYCSIWKCAHAALAYFLTQLCKMLVLATFFPTSDASGFDLVPELMKASADIFDVMGLHAVIVYLMAGKSEIRFLAVGLGWAFAHSVASRLVGFWVGARAMAFHWKYIQMALNSNIDLIFYVGKEDHKKKFVRANILCVFTNIKSSFMLFILVVAMAALVWLFTRNDLRSGMKRIVALLIALCVFHEFIEQAGVVYLDLRSWTLLGAKAAFTAGLAVGTLVAYSSLGTHFTQHRS
;
A
#
# COMPACT_ATOMS: atom_id res chain seq x y z
N MET A 1 -9.72 -22.03 -19.42
CA MET A 1 -9.32 -20.71 -19.98
C MET A 1 -9.36 -19.59 -18.95
N THR A 2 -10.36 -19.53 -18.06
CA THR A 2 -10.45 -18.55 -16.95
C THR A 2 -9.34 -18.73 -15.89
N PHE A 3 -8.95 -19.97 -15.60
CA PHE A 3 -7.89 -20.29 -14.63
C PHE A 3 -6.53 -19.69 -15.01
N LEU A 4 -6.15 -19.69 -16.30
CA LEU A 4 -4.87 -19.12 -16.76
C LEU A 4 -4.83 -17.59 -16.61
N HIS A 5 -5.94 -16.90 -16.87
CA HIS A 5 -6.04 -15.45 -16.67
C HIS A 5 -5.95 -15.10 -15.18
N PHE A 6 -6.65 -15.85 -14.33
CA PHE A 6 -6.57 -15.70 -12.88
C PHE A 6 -5.13 -15.88 -12.38
N VAL A 7 -4.46 -16.98 -12.76
CA VAL A 7 -3.08 -17.25 -12.35
C VAL A 7 -2.11 -16.17 -12.82
N ASN A 8 -2.26 -15.65 -14.04
CA ASN A 8 -1.40 -14.58 -14.54
C ASN A 8 -1.59 -13.25 -13.78
N CYS A 9 -2.83 -12.85 -13.49
CA CYS A 9 -3.12 -11.65 -12.71
C CYS A 9 -2.59 -11.77 -11.27
N VAL A 10 -2.81 -12.92 -10.64
CA VAL A 10 -2.27 -13.27 -9.32
C VAL A 10 -0.75 -13.20 -9.35
N ALA A 11 -0.10 -13.85 -10.32
CA ALA A 11 1.35 -13.84 -10.45
C ALA A 11 1.91 -12.42 -10.61
N LEU A 12 1.34 -11.59 -11.49
CA LEU A 12 1.79 -10.21 -11.70
C LEU A 12 1.61 -9.32 -10.46
N SER A 13 0.52 -9.48 -9.71
CA SER A 13 0.27 -8.70 -8.49
C SER A 13 1.10 -9.15 -7.29
N TYR A 14 1.33 -10.46 -7.12
CA TYR A 14 2.06 -10.99 -5.97
C TYR A 14 3.57 -11.19 -6.20
N ALA A 15 4.04 -11.20 -7.45
CA ALA A 15 5.46 -11.26 -7.78
C ALA A 15 6.34 -10.23 -7.04
N PRO A 16 5.99 -8.92 -6.98
CA PRO A 16 6.83 -7.94 -6.28
C PRO A 16 6.95 -8.24 -4.78
N TYR A 17 5.90 -8.75 -4.13
CA TYR A 17 5.94 -9.15 -2.72
C TYR A 17 6.86 -10.36 -2.50
N PHE A 18 6.83 -11.34 -3.43
CA PHE A 18 7.69 -12.52 -3.36
C PHE A 18 9.16 -12.18 -3.61
N ILE A 19 9.44 -11.30 -4.57
CA ILE A 19 10.76 -10.74 -4.85
C ILE A 19 11.26 -10.01 -3.60
N ALA A 20 10.48 -9.09 -3.02
CA ALA A 20 10.85 -8.37 -1.81
C ALA A 20 11.18 -9.33 -0.64
N TYR A 21 10.37 -10.38 -0.43
CA TYR A 21 10.63 -11.39 0.61
C TYR A 21 12.01 -12.06 0.47
N ARG A 22 12.41 -12.41 -0.76
CA ARG A 22 13.68 -13.08 -1.05
C ARG A 22 14.87 -12.12 -1.01
N TYR A 23 14.76 -10.95 -1.66
CA TYR A 23 15.87 -10.00 -1.77
C TYR A 23 16.16 -9.26 -0.46
N SER A 24 15.18 -9.09 0.43
CA SER A 24 15.41 -8.47 1.73
C SER A 24 16.09 -9.40 2.76
N GLY A 25 16.45 -10.64 2.39
CA GLY A 25 17.08 -11.61 3.29
C GLY A 25 16.19 -12.07 4.44
N LEU A 26 14.89 -11.73 4.42
CA LEU A 26 13.95 -12.03 5.50
C LEU A 26 13.77 -13.52 5.72
N SER A 27 13.91 -14.33 4.67
CA SER A 27 13.81 -15.78 4.76
C SER A 27 14.87 -16.43 5.65
N GLU A 28 16.00 -15.76 5.87
CA GLU A 28 17.08 -16.25 6.75
C GLU A 28 16.84 -15.90 8.22
N TYR A 29 16.25 -14.73 8.48
CA TYR A 29 16.06 -14.19 9.83
C TYR A 29 14.67 -14.45 10.42
N CYS A 30 13.65 -14.65 9.57
CA CYS A 30 12.27 -14.89 9.98
C CYS A 30 11.70 -16.09 9.23
N SER A 31 11.21 -17.07 9.99
CA SER A 31 10.40 -18.15 9.44
C SER A 31 9.15 -17.57 8.76
N ILE A 32 8.76 -18.13 7.61
CA ILE A 32 7.57 -17.72 6.85
C ILE A 32 6.31 -17.71 7.73
N TRP A 33 6.28 -18.55 8.77
CA TRP A 33 5.23 -18.57 9.79
C TRP A 33 5.06 -17.24 10.52
N LYS A 34 6.13 -16.51 10.84
CA LYS A 34 6.02 -15.20 11.52
C LYS A 34 5.38 -14.15 10.62
N CYS A 35 5.73 -14.14 9.32
CA CYS A 35 5.04 -13.31 8.33
C CYS A 35 3.57 -13.73 8.15
N ALA A 36 3.27 -15.03 8.18
CA ALA A 36 1.90 -15.53 8.10
C ALA A 36 1.06 -15.10 9.32
N HIS A 37 1.63 -15.10 10.53
CA HIS A 37 0.93 -14.57 11.72
C HIS A 37 0.67 -13.07 11.60
N ALA A 38 1.62 -12.28 11.07
CA ALA A 38 1.39 -10.86 10.81
C ALA A 38 0.26 -10.63 9.78
N ALA A 39 0.22 -11.45 8.72
CA ALA A 39 -0.87 -11.42 7.74
C ALA A 39 -2.23 -11.82 8.35
N LEU A 40 -2.26 -12.80 9.25
CA LEU A 40 -3.47 -13.20 9.96
C LEU A 40 -3.94 -12.11 10.94
N ALA A 41 -3.02 -11.45 11.63
CA ALA A 41 -3.33 -10.31 12.48
C ALA A 41 -3.98 -9.16 11.68
N TYR A 42 -3.54 -8.92 10.43
CA TYR A 42 -4.20 -7.96 9.54
C TYR A 42 -5.66 -8.32 9.26
N PHE A 43 -5.97 -9.60 8.95
CA PHE A 43 -7.35 -10.00 8.73
C PHE A 43 -8.20 -9.79 9.99
N LEU A 44 -7.66 -10.05 11.17
CA LEU A 44 -8.35 -9.80 12.43
C LEU A 44 -8.61 -8.31 12.65
N THR A 45 -7.63 -7.43 12.42
CA THR A 45 -7.80 -5.99 12.57
C THR A 45 -8.78 -5.44 11.54
N GLN A 46 -8.75 -5.95 10.31
CA GLN A 46 -9.68 -5.56 9.25
C GLN A 46 -11.12 -5.97 9.60
N LEU A 47 -11.33 -7.17 10.16
CA LEU A 47 -12.65 -7.59 10.64
C LEU A 47 -13.15 -6.71 11.78
N CYS A 48 -12.27 -6.36 12.72
CA CYS A 48 -12.60 -5.45 13.81
C CYS A 48 -12.98 -4.05 13.27
N LYS A 49 -12.19 -3.51 12.32
CA LYS A 49 -12.47 -2.23 11.64
C LYS A 49 -13.85 -2.24 11.00
N MET A 50 -14.19 -3.29 10.25
CA MET A 50 -15.48 -3.40 9.58
C MET A 50 -16.64 -3.57 10.56
N LEU A 51 -16.44 -4.28 11.68
CA LEU A 51 -17.46 -4.44 12.70
C LEU A 51 -17.73 -3.13 13.44
N VAL A 52 -16.67 -2.41 13.86
CA VAL A 52 -16.79 -1.09 14.49
C VAL A 52 -17.49 -0.11 13.55
N LEU A 53 -17.10 -0.09 12.27
CA LEU A 53 -17.76 0.76 11.28
C LEU A 53 -19.25 0.39 11.11
N ALA A 54 -19.58 -0.90 11.10
CA ALA A 54 -20.97 -1.34 10.94
C ALA A 54 -21.85 -1.10 12.19
N THR A 55 -21.31 -1.21 13.41
CA THR A 55 -22.09 -1.07 14.65
C THR A 55 -22.35 0.37 15.04
N PHE A 56 -21.38 1.26 14.79
CA PHE A 56 -21.48 2.66 15.21
C PHE A 56 -22.11 3.57 14.15
N PHE A 57 -22.25 3.13 12.90
CA PHE A 57 -22.66 4.00 11.78
C PHE A 57 -23.78 3.38 10.91
N PRO A 58 -25.07 3.64 11.22
CA PRO A 58 -26.13 3.44 10.25
C PRO A 58 -25.95 4.43 9.07
N THR A 59 -26.22 3.97 7.84
CA THR A 59 -26.09 4.78 6.62
C THR A 59 -27.02 5.99 6.68
N SER A 60 -26.46 7.21 6.70
CA SER A 60 -27.23 8.44 6.52
C SER A 60 -27.38 8.73 5.02
N ASP A 61 -28.60 8.74 4.51
CA ASP A 61 -28.94 8.96 3.10
C ASP A 61 -28.83 10.44 2.64
N ALA A 62 -27.97 11.24 3.27
CA ALA A 62 -27.83 12.66 2.95
C ALA A 62 -26.95 12.85 1.70
N SER A 63 -27.52 13.44 0.66
CA SER A 63 -26.91 13.63 -0.66
C SER A 63 -25.95 14.83 -0.73
N GLY A 64 -25.00 14.93 0.21
CA GLY A 64 -24.01 16.01 0.31
C GLY A 64 -22.61 15.51 0.68
N PHE A 65 -21.58 16.33 0.45
CA PHE A 65 -20.24 16.06 0.99
C PHE A 65 -20.27 16.35 2.50
N ASP A 66 -20.58 15.33 3.28
CA ASP A 66 -20.59 15.46 4.73
C ASP A 66 -19.17 15.23 5.27
N LEU A 67 -18.63 16.26 5.93
CA LEU A 67 -17.30 16.20 6.56
C LEU A 67 -17.21 15.10 7.64
N VAL A 68 -18.34 14.79 8.29
CA VAL A 68 -18.42 13.82 9.40
C VAL A 68 -18.09 12.39 8.97
N PRO A 69 -18.77 11.77 7.99
CA PRO A 69 -18.40 10.42 7.52
C PRO A 69 -16.99 10.35 6.95
N GLU A 70 -16.52 11.43 6.31
CA GLU A 70 -15.17 11.50 5.74
C GLU A 70 -14.08 11.53 6.83
N LEU A 71 -14.29 12.31 7.90
CA LEU A 71 -13.40 12.34 9.07
C LEU A 71 -13.46 11.02 9.86
N MET A 72 -14.64 10.39 9.93
CA MET A 72 -14.81 9.09 10.59
C MET A 72 -14.09 7.98 9.80
N LYS A 73 -14.08 8.04 8.47
CA LYS A 73 -13.28 7.13 7.64
C LYS A 73 -11.78 7.32 7.90
N ALA A 74 -11.31 8.56 8.00
CA ALA A 74 -9.92 8.84 8.37
C ALA A 74 -9.57 8.30 9.78
N SER A 75 -10.53 8.28 10.71
CA SER A 75 -10.31 7.66 12.04
C SER A 75 -10.11 6.15 11.96
N ALA A 76 -10.70 5.50 10.96
CA ALA A 76 -10.57 4.06 10.74
C ALA A 76 -9.13 3.67 10.36
N ASP A 77 -8.36 4.59 9.78
CA ASP A 77 -6.95 4.36 9.41
C ASP A 77 -6.00 4.48 10.61
N ILE A 78 -6.43 5.16 11.68
CA ILE A 78 -5.71 5.16 12.96
C ILE A 78 -5.70 3.75 13.57
N PHE A 79 -6.79 2.99 13.44
CA PHE A 79 -6.84 1.61 13.91
C PHE A 79 -5.84 0.71 13.19
N ASP A 80 -5.61 0.92 11.90
CA ASP A 80 -4.62 0.17 11.12
C ASP A 80 -3.19 0.48 11.60
N VAL A 81 -2.88 1.75 11.91
CA VAL A 81 -1.60 2.15 12.52
C VAL A 81 -1.40 1.51 13.88
N MET A 82 -2.44 1.54 14.73
CA MET A 82 -2.39 0.94 16.07
C MET A 82 -2.22 -0.58 16.00
N GLY A 83 -2.92 -1.24 15.07
CA GLY A 83 -2.77 -2.67 14.79
C GLY A 83 -1.36 -3.01 14.33
N LEU A 84 -0.80 -2.22 13.41
CA LEU A 84 0.58 -2.38 12.93
C LEU A 84 1.60 -2.23 14.07
N HIS A 85 1.44 -1.21 14.93
CA HIS A 85 2.27 -1.01 16.12
C HIS A 85 2.21 -2.22 17.06
N ALA A 86 0.99 -2.71 17.35
CA ALA A 86 0.80 -3.87 18.21
C ALA A 86 1.49 -5.12 17.62
N VAL A 87 1.36 -5.39 16.32
CA VAL A 87 2.00 -6.54 15.68
C VAL A 87 3.54 -6.43 15.72
N ILE A 88 4.10 -5.24 15.50
CA ILE A 88 5.56 -5.03 15.58
C ILE A 88 6.10 -5.31 17.00
N VAL A 89 5.37 -4.90 18.04
CA VAL A 89 5.80 -5.04 19.44
C VAL A 89 5.57 -6.46 19.96
N TYR A 90 4.39 -7.03 19.72
CA TYR A 90 3.97 -8.29 20.35
C TYR A 90 4.32 -9.54 19.54
N LEU A 91 4.24 -9.52 18.21
CA LEU A 91 4.41 -10.73 17.38
C LEU A 91 5.87 -10.99 16.97
N MET A 92 6.72 -9.96 16.95
CA MET A 92 8.07 -10.07 16.43
C MET A 92 9.12 -9.90 17.53
N ALA A 93 9.72 -11.02 17.96
CA ALA A 93 10.95 -11.05 18.76
C ALA A 93 12.17 -11.33 17.86
N GLY A 94 13.25 -10.55 17.98
CA GLY A 94 14.46 -10.62 17.11
C GLY A 94 15.24 -9.30 16.92
N LYS A 95 16.09 -9.18 15.89
CA LYS A 95 16.77 -7.91 15.59
C LYS A 95 15.78 -6.87 15.04
N SER A 96 15.72 -5.68 15.64
CA SER A 96 14.65 -4.69 15.41
C SER A 96 14.54 -4.19 13.96
N GLU A 97 15.66 -4.13 13.23
CA GLU A 97 15.72 -3.70 11.81
C GLU A 97 14.94 -4.61 10.86
N ILE A 98 14.79 -5.89 11.19
CA ILE A 98 14.16 -6.89 10.31
C ILE A 98 12.67 -7.05 10.66
N ARG A 99 12.31 -6.75 11.92
CA ARG A 99 10.95 -6.90 12.44
C ARG A 99 9.94 -6.04 11.69
N PHE A 100 10.22 -4.74 11.55
CA PHE A 100 9.28 -3.81 10.92
C PHE A 100 9.09 -4.14 9.43
N LEU A 101 10.15 -4.59 8.74
CA LEU A 101 10.09 -4.97 7.34
C LEU A 101 9.28 -6.26 7.15
N ALA A 102 9.43 -7.24 8.05
CA ALA A 102 8.67 -8.48 8.02
C ALA A 102 7.17 -8.28 8.30
N VAL A 103 6.85 -7.43 9.27
CA VAL A 103 5.45 -7.06 9.56
C VAL A 103 4.86 -6.26 8.42
N GLY A 104 5.55 -5.24 7.93
CA GLY A 104 5.09 -4.40 6.82
C GLY A 104 4.84 -5.21 5.54
N LEU A 105 5.73 -6.15 5.22
CA LEU A 105 5.56 -7.04 4.06
C LEU A 105 4.36 -7.97 4.21
N GLY A 106 4.19 -8.61 5.38
CA GLY A 106 3.06 -9.50 5.65
C GLY A 106 1.72 -8.77 5.67
N TRP A 107 1.69 -7.58 6.28
CA TRP A 107 0.52 -6.70 6.34
C TRP A 107 0.12 -6.21 4.94
N ALA A 108 1.08 -5.70 4.16
CA ALA A 108 0.84 -5.23 2.80
C ALA A 108 0.37 -6.35 1.87
N PHE A 109 0.93 -7.56 2.03
CA PHE A 109 0.50 -8.74 1.30
C PHE A 109 -0.95 -9.09 1.64
N ALA A 110 -1.28 -9.19 2.93
CA ALA A 110 -2.63 -9.50 3.39
C ALA A 110 -3.67 -8.44 2.93
N HIS A 111 -3.31 -7.16 3.00
CA HIS A 111 -4.14 -6.07 2.48
C HIS A 111 -4.39 -6.20 0.97
N SER A 112 -3.35 -6.49 0.18
CA SER A 112 -3.51 -6.69 -1.27
C SER A 112 -4.38 -7.91 -1.59
N VAL A 113 -4.23 -9.00 -0.83
CA VAL A 113 -5.07 -10.20 -0.96
C VAL A 113 -6.53 -9.85 -0.65
N ALA A 114 -6.81 -9.21 0.49
CA ALA A 114 -8.16 -8.87 0.91
C ALA A 114 -8.88 -7.95 -0.08
N SER A 115 -8.18 -6.92 -0.60
CA SER A 115 -8.76 -5.91 -1.47
C SER A 115 -8.94 -6.37 -2.92
N ARG A 116 -8.04 -7.23 -3.45
CA ARG A 116 -7.97 -7.50 -4.90
C ARG A 116 -8.31 -8.91 -5.30
N LEU A 117 -8.22 -9.89 -4.38
CA LEU A 117 -8.48 -11.29 -4.73
C LEU A 117 -9.93 -11.50 -5.20
N VAL A 118 -10.89 -10.81 -4.59
CA VAL A 118 -12.30 -10.83 -5.01
C VAL A 118 -12.48 -10.19 -6.40
N GLY A 119 -11.81 -9.06 -6.66
CA GLY A 119 -11.85 -8.38 -7.95
C GLY A 119 -11.27 -9.25 -9.08
N PHE A 120 -10.13 -9.91 -8.83
CA PHE A 120 -9.54 -10.84 -9.80
C PHE A 120 -10.39 -12.09 -10.02
N TRP A 121 -11.05 -12.59 -8.97
CA TRP A 121 -11.94 -13.74 -9.07
C TRP A 121 -13.16 -13.46 -9.94
N VAL A 122 -13.85 -12.33 -9.72
CA VAL A 122 -15.02 -11.93 -10.52
C VAL A 122 -14.59 -11.55 -11.95
N GLY A 123 -13.48 -10.83 -12.12
CA GLY A 123 -12.95 -10.46 -13.43
C GLY A 123 -12.51 -11.67 -14.28
N ALA A 124 -11.98 -12.72 -13.66
CA ALA A 124 -11.58 -13.94 -14.36
C ALA A 124 -12.77 -14.76 -14.90
N ARG A 125 -13.98 -14.58 -14.36
CA ARG A 125 -15.19 -15.27 -14.88
C ARG A 125 -15.77 -14.63 -16.14
N ALA A 126 -15.43 -13.38 -16.45
CA ALA A 126 -16.03 -12.63 -17.55
C ALA A 126 -15.29 -12.74 -18.89
N MET A 127 -14.12 -13.40 -18.97
CA MET A 127 -13.23 -13.27 -20.13
C MET A 127 -12.79 -14.64 -20.71
N ALA A 128 -13.07 -14.86 -22.00
CA ALA A 128 -12.49 -15.94 -22.80
C ALA A 128 -11.08 -15.53 -23.28
N PHE A 129 -10.09 -16.39 -23.06
CA PHE A 129 -8.66 -16.03 -23.15
C PHE A 129 -8.01 -16.45 -24.49
N HIS A 130 -7.20 -15.56 -25.08
CA HIS A 130 -6.23 -15.89 -26.13
C HIS A 130 -4.83 -15.38 -25.76
N TRP A 131 -3.80 -16.21 -25.99
CA TRP A 131 -2.37 -15.95 -25.72
C TRP A 131 -1.85 -14.62 -26.31
N LYS A 132 -2.41 -14.20 -27.44
CA LYS A 132 -2.10 -12.95 -28.13
C LYS A 132 -2.29 -11.72 -27.24
N TYR A 133 -3.24 -11.73 -26.30
CA TYR A 133 -3.53 -10.57 -25.45
C TYR A 133 -2.53 -10.39 -24.30
N ILE A 134 -1.90 -11.47 -23.81
CA ILE A 134 -0.84 -11.38 -22.79
C ILE A 134 0.43 -10.76 -23.39
N GLN A 135 0.79 -11.19 -24.60
CA GLN A 135 1.92 -10.63 -25.36
C GLN A 135 1.63 -9.18 -25.73
N MET A 136 0.39 -8.85 -26.06
CA MET A 136 -0.01 -7.48 -26.34
C MET A 136 0.00 -6.59 -25.09
N ALA A 137 -0.32 -7.11 -23.90
CA ALA A 137 -0.19 -6.36 -22.64
C ALA A 137 1.28 -6.13 -22.24
N LEU A 138 2.14 -7.14 -22.42
CA LEU A 138 3.59 -7.02 -22.21
C LEU A 138 4.22 -6.04 -23.21
N ASN A 139 3.93 -6.16 -24.51
CA ASN A 139 4.36 -5.19 -25.51
C ASN A 139 3.78 -3.80 -25.24
N SER A 140 2.53 -3.68 -24.79
CA SER A 140 1.95 -2.37 -24.44
C SER A 140 2.64 -1.74 -23.23
N ASN A 141 3.18 -2.52 -22.28
CA ASN A 141 3.95 -1.96 -21.16
C ASN A 141 5.32 -1.42 -21.62
N ILE A 142 5.94 -2.07 -22.60
CA ILE A 142 7.21 -1.64 -23.22
C ILE A 142 6.96 -0.44 -24.15
N ASP A 143 5.89 -0.50 -24.96
CA ASP A 143 5.47 0.58 -25.85
C ASP A 143 4.97 1.81 -25.07
N LEU A 144 4.30 1.67 -23.93
CA LEU A 144 3.86 2.81 -23.11
C LEU A 144 5.06 3.57 -22.52
N ILE A 145 6.14 2.88 -22.18
CA ILE A 145 7.42 3.50 -21.78
C ILE A 145 8.04 4.25 -22.98
N PHE A 146 7.90 3.71 -24.19
CA PHE A 146 8.34 4.35 -25.44
C PHE A 146 7.43 5.50 -25.94
N TYR A 147 6.12 5.44 -25.67
CA TYR A 147 5.09 6.35 -26.17
C TYR A 147 4.61 7.39 -25.15
N VAL A 148 5.10 7.41 -23.91
CA VAL A 148 4.96 8.57 -23.01
C VAL A 148 5.57 9.86 -23.61
N GLY A 149 6.23 9.78 -24.78
CA GLY A 149 6.59 10.92 -25.62
C GLY A 149 5.57 11.38 -26.68
N LYS A 150 4.48 10.66 -26.98
CA LYS A 150 3.46 11.09 -27.98
C LYS A 150 2.06 10.53 -27.70
N GLU A 151 1.09 11.41 -27.43
CA GLU A 151 -0.32 11.04 -27.27
C GLU A 151 -0.99 10.70 -28.61
N ASP A 152 -1.76 9.60 -28.66
CA ASP A 152 -2.68 9.36 -29.78
C ASP A 152 -3.99 8.65 -29.36
N HIS A 153 -5.09 9.01 -30.04
CA HIS A 153 -6.45 9.09 -29.48
C HIS A 153 -7.42 7.92 -29.78
N LYS A 154 -6.99 6.81 -30.41
CA LYS A 154 -7.90 5.70 -30.81
C LYS A 154 -7.53 4.37 -30.17
N LYS A 155 -8.21 4.00 -29.08
CA LYS A 155 -8.54 2.61 -28.64
C LYS A 155 -9.20 2.63 -27.25
N LYS A 156 -10.48 3.01 -27.14
CA LYS A 156 -11.16 3.19 -25.83
C LYS A 156 -11.52 1.88 -25.10
N PHE A 157 -11.79 0.77 -25.79
CA PHE A 157 -12.32 -0.45 -25.17
C PHE A 157 -11.24 -1.40 -24.60
N VAL A 158 -10.14 -1.63 -25.34
CA VAL A 158 -8.98 -2.41 -24.85
C VAL A 158 -8.19 -1.62 -23.79
N ARG A 159 -8.18 -0.28 -23.89
CA ARG A 159 -7.58 0.59 -22.87
C ARG A 159 -8.26 0.46 -21.53
N ALA A 160 -9.58 0.23 -21.43
CA ALA A 160 -10.26 0.23 -20.13
C ALA A 160 -9.86 -0.98 -19.25
N ASN A 161 -9.81 -2.19 -19.83
CA ASN A 161 -9.39 -3.40 -19.10
C ASN A 161 -7.87 -3.44 -18.83
N ILE A 162 -7.05 -2.96 -19.77
CA ILE A 162 -5.60 -2.86 -19.55
C ILE A 162 -5.27 -1.71 -18.58
N LEU A 163 -5.96 -0.55 -18.65
CA LEU A 163 -5.85 0.49 -17.63
C LEU A 163 -6.25 -0.05 -16.28
N CYS A 164 -7.36 -0.80 -16.17
CA CYS A 164 -7.82 -1.31 -14.88
C CYS A 164 -6.77 -2.22 -14.23
N VAL A 165 -6.13 -3.10 -15.00
CA VAL A 165 -5.02 -3.93 -14.51
C VAL A 165 -3.79 -3.08 -14.19
N PHE A 166 -3.46 -2.08 -15.01
CA PHE A 166 -2.29 -1.23 -14.83
C PHE A 166 -2.44 -0.24 -13.66
N THR A 167 -3.62 0.32 -13.45
CA THR A 167 -3.98 1.13 -12.28
C THR A 167 -4.04 0.27 -11.03
N ASN A 168 -4.53 -0.98 -11.12
CA ASN A 168 -4.44 -1.93 -9.99
C ASN A 168 -3.00 -2.26 -9.63
N ILE A 169 -2.13 -2.52 -10.62
CA ILE A 169 -0.71 -2.83 -10.40
C ILE A 169 0.03 -1.62 -9.81
N LYS A 170 -0.18 -0.41 -10.35
CA LYS A 170 0.41 0.83 -9.79
C LYS A 170 -0.07 1.12 -8.38
N SER A 171 -1.38 0.96 -8.13
CA SER A 171 -1.97 1.09 -6.79
C SER A 171 -1.44 0.03 -5.82
N SER A 172 -1.13 -1.19 -6.30
CA SER A 172 -0.54 -2.26 -5.48
C SER A 172 0.86 -1.90 -5.02
N PHE A 173 1.68 -1.42 -5.94
CA PHE A 173 3.06 -1.06 -5.66
C PHE A 173 3.16 0.17 -4.73
N MET A 174 2.32 1.19 -4.95
CA MET A 174 2.25 2.33 -4.04
C MET A 174 1.78 1.97 -2.64
N LEU A 175 0.76 1.11 -2.54
CA LEU A 175 0.28 0.65 -1.24
C LEU A 175 1.34 -0.17 -0.51
N PHE A 176 2.09 -1.02 -1.22
CA PHE A 176 3.23 -1.73 -0.64
C PHE A 176 4.28 -0.77 -0.07
N ILE A 177 4.69 0.26 -0.84
CA ILE A 177 5.65 1.27 -0.38
C ILE A 177 5.12 2.00 0.85
N LEU A 178 3.84 2.42 0.83
CA LEU A 178 3.25 3.19 1.92
C LEU A 178 3.13 2.38 3.21
N VAL A 179 2.74 1.10 3.14
CA VAL A 179 2.65 0.23 4.33
C VAL A 179 4.04 -0.05 4.91
N VAL A 180 5.05 -0.28 4.07
CA VAL A 180 6.44 -0.47 4.54
C VAL A 180 6.98 0.81 5.17
N ALA A 181 6.70 1.97 4.56
CA ALA A 181 7.07 3.27 5.12
C ALA A 181 6.37 3.54 6.46
N MET A 182 5.07 3.25 6.55
CA MET A 182 4.29 3.35 7.79
C MET A 182 4.87 2.43 8.88
N ALA A 183 5.19 1.18 8.56
CA ALA A 183 5.81 0.25 9.50
C ALA A 183 7.16 0.78 10.03
N ALA A 184 7.99 1.33 9.13
CA ALA A 184 9.27 1.93 9.50
C ALA A 184 9.11 3.17 10.39
N LEU A 185 8.16 4.06 10.06
CA LEU A 185 7.88 5.27 10.82
C LEU A 185 7.31 4.96 12.21
N VAL A 186 6.35 4.04 12.30
CA VAL A 186 5.76 3.57 13.56
C VAL A 186 6.85 2.98 14.45
N TRP A 187 7.71 2.13 13.88
CA TRP A 187 8.84 1.57 14.61
C TRP A 187 9.83 2.64 15.09
N LEU A 188 10.13 3.63 14.24
CA LEU A 188 11.03 4.74 14.56
C LEU A 188 10.45 5.65 15.65
N PHE A 189 9.12 5.84 15.68
CA PHE A 189 8.43 6.62 16.70
C PHE A 189 8.47 5.96 18.08
N THR A 190 8.33 4.64 18.14
CA THR A 190 8.44 3.86 19.40
C THR A 190 9.86 3.86 19.97
N ARG A 191 10.86 4.26 19.17
CA ARG A 191 12.26 4.27 19.60
C ARG A 191 12.60 5.53 20.42
N ASN A 192 13.03 5.32 21.66
CA ASN A 192 13.31 6.42 22.58
C ASN A 192 14.61 7.19 22.31
N ASP A 193 15.56 6.64 21.54
CA ASP A 193 16.89 7.21 21.28
C ASP A 193 16.91 8.43 20.34
N LEU A 194 15.77 8.80 19.74
CA LEU A 194 15.74 9.85 18.72
C LEU A 194 15.60 11.26 19.32
N ARG A 195 16.37 12.23 18.79
CA ARG A 195 16.30 13.65 19.19
C ARG A 195 14.86 14.16 19.09
N SER A 196 14.41 14.94 20.08
CA SER A 196 13.03 15.44 20.16
C SER A 196 12.58 16.22 18.91
N GLY A 197 13.52 16.87 18.20
CA GLY A 197 13.25 17.51 16.91
C GLY A 197 12.89 16.52 15.79
N MET A 198 13.64 15.43 15.65
CA MET A 198 13.37 14.40 14.64
C MET A 198 12.14 13.58 14.99
N LYS A 199 11.85 13.35 16.28
CA LYS A 199 10.60 12.71 16.72
C LYS A 199 9.36 13.50 16.28
N ARG A 200 9.41 14.83 16.33
CA ARG A 200 8.34 15.68 15.79
C ARG A 200 8.15 15.49 14.28
N ILE A 201 9.25 15.42 13.53
CA ILE A 201 9.20 15.16 12.09
C ILE A 201 8.58 13.79 11.80
N VAL A 202 9.01 12.73 12.51
CA VAL A 202 8.43 11.38 12.35
C VAL A 202 6.93 11.37 12.68
N ALA A 203 6.52 12.04 13.76
CA ALA A 203 5.10 12.16 14.12
C ALA A 203 4.28 12.87 13.03
N LEU A 204 4.82 13.92 12.42
CA LEU A 204 4.19 14.62 11.29
C LEU A 204 4.07 13.70 10.06
N LEU A 205 5.10 12.90 9.76
CA LEU A 205 5.04 11.93 8.66
C LEU A 205 3.99 10.85 8.92
N ILE A 206 3.88 10.34 10.15
CA ILE A 206 2.82 9.38 10.52
C ILE A 206 1.44 10.01 10.35
N ALA A 207 1.26 11.26 10.79
CA ALA A 207 0.00 11.97 10.58
C ALA A 207 -0.33 12.10 9.09
N LEU A 208 0.63 12.50 8.25
CA LEU A 208 0.45 12.56 6.79
C LEU A 208 0.10 11.19 6.19
N CYS A 209 0.69 10.10 6.67
CA CYS A 209 0.34 8.75 6.23
C CYS A 209 -1.11 8.37 6.57
N VAL A 210 -1.60 8.73 7.76
CA VAL A 210 -2.98 8.46 8.20
C VAL A 210 -3.98 9.31 7.42
N PHE A 211 -3.68 10.60 7.21
CA PHE A 211 -4.58 11.51 6.48
C PHE A 211 -4.49 11.40 4.96
N HIS A 212 -3.71 10.44 4.44
CA HIS A 212 -3.55 10.24 3.00
C HIS A 212 -4.89 10.07 2.28
N GLU A 213 -5.79 9.19 2.78
CA GLU A 213 -7.09 8.95 2.14
C GLU A 213 -7.95 10.22 2.14
N PHE A 214 -7.90 10.99 3.22
CA PHE A 214 -8.61 12.26 3.33
C PHE A 214 -8.08 13.30 2.34
N ILE A 215 -6.75 13.42 2.20
CA ILE A 215 -6.11 14.36 1.25
C ILE A 215 -6.47 13.99 -0.19
N GLU A 216 -6.50 12.71 -0.52
CA GLU A 216 -6.91 12.24 -1.85
C GLU A 216 -8.36 12.61 -2.14
N GLN A 217 -9.29 12.37 -1.20
CA GLN A 217 -10.71 12.67 -1.38
C GLN A 217 -10.96 14.18 -1.45
N ALA A 218 -10.30 14.96 -0.60
CA ALA A 218 -10.30 16.42 -0.70
C ALA A 218 -9.75 16.89 -2.05
N GLY A 219 -8.64 16.31 -2.54
CA GLY A 219 -8.08 16.65 -3.85
C GLY A 219 -9.02 16.36 -5.01
N VAL A 220 -9.81 15.29 -4.95
CA VAL A 220 -10.83 14.99 -5.96
C VAL A 220 -11.96 16.03 -5.93
N VAL A 221 -12.39 16.47 -4.74
CA VAL A 221 -13.51 17.43 -4.60
C VAL A 221 -13.08 18.86 -4.93
N TYR A 222 -11.93 19.32 -4.43
CA TYR A 222 -11.51 20.72 -4.57
C TYR A 222 -10.78 21.02 -5.90
N LEU A 223 -10.04 20.05 -6.44
CA LEU A 223 -9.20 20.25 -7.63
C LEU A 223 -9.75 19.49 -8.87
N ASP A 224 -10.89 18.81 -8.74
CA ASP A 224 -11.53 17.95 -9.77
C ASP A 224 -10.50 17.02 -10.46
N LEU A 225 -9.54 16.52 -9.68
CA LEU A 225 -8.47 15.65 -10.17
C LEU A 225 -9.07 14.31 -10.58
N ARG A 226 -9.35 14.13 -11.88
CA ARG A 226 -9.86 12.87 -12.43
C ARG A 226 -8.80 12.05 -13.18
N SER A 227 -8.94 10.73 -13.05
CA SER A 227 -8.20 9.69 -13.80
C SER A 227 -6.68 9.72 -13.65
N TRP A 228 -5.98 10.49 -14.49
CA TRP A 228 -4.52 10.47 -14.59
C TRP A 228 -3.85 11.47 -13.65
N THR A 229 -4.48 12.62 -13.44
CA THR A 229 -3.97 13.64 -12.50
C THR A 229 -4.09 13.16 -11.06
N LEU A 230 -5.17 12.44 -10.73
CA LEU A 230 -5.29 11.74 -9.46
C LEU A 230 -4.15 10.73 -9.28
N LEU A 231 -3.92 9.86 -10.26
CA LEU A 231 -2.85 8.87 -10.18
C LEU A 231 -1.46 9.51 -10.01
N GLY A 232 -1.20 10.63 -10.71
CA GLY A 232 0.01 11.42 -10.56
C GLY A 232 0.15 12.06 -9.18
N ALA A 233 -0.93 12.65 -8.65
CA ALA A 233 -0.94 13.24 -7.32
C ALA A 233 -0.69 12.20 -6.22
N LYS A 234 -1.35 11.04 -6.32
CA LYS A 234 -1.08 9.91 -5.42
C LYS A 234 0.40 9.49 -5.51
N ALA A 235 0.92 9.33 -6.72
CA ALA A 235 2.31 8.93 -6.93
C ALA A 235 3.31 9.93 -6.32
N ALA A 236 3.09 11.23 -6.53
CA ALA A 236 3.91 12.28 -5.93
C ALA A 236 3.86 12.25 -4.40
N PHE A 237 2.66 12.08 -3.82
CA PHE A 237 2.48 12.01 -2.38
C PHE A 237 3.20 10.79 -1.76
N THR A 238 3.00 9.60 -2.35
CA THR A 238 3.69 8.38 -1.89
C THR A 238 5.21 8.46 -2.05
N ALA A 239 5.71 9.07 -3.13
CA ALA A 239 7.14 9.32 -3.31
C ALA A 239 7.67 10.29 -2.25
N GLY A 240 6.95 11.37 -1.96
CA GLY A 240 7.29 12.31 -0.89
C GLY A 240 7.37 11.65 0.49
N LEU A 241 6.39 10.81 0.82
CA LEU A 241 6.40 10.03 2.07
C LEU A 241 7.55 9.02 2.11
N ALA A 242 7.84 8.33 1.00
CA ALA A 242 8.94 7.38 0.92
C ALA A 242 10.30 8.07 1.11
N VAL A 243 10.52 9.21 0.45
CA VAL A 243 11.73 10.04 0.60
C VAL A 243 11.84 10.56 2.03
N GLY A 244 10.76 11.09 2.60
CA GLY A 244 10.75 11.56 3.99
C GLY A 244 11.08 10.46 4.99
N THR A 245 10.55 9.25 4.77
CA THR A 245 10.86 8.07 5.60
C THR A 245 12.33 7.67 5.46
N LEU A 246 12.88 7.69 4.23
CA LEU A 246 14.28 7.40 3.97
C LEU A 246 15.21 8.41 4.66
N VAL A 247 14.88 9.70 4.62
CA VAL A 247 15.62 10.76 5.31
C VAL A 247 15.56 10.58 6.83
N ALA A 248 14.38 10.25 7.37
CA ALA A 248 14.24 9.97 8.80
C ALA A 248 15.06 8.74 9.22
N TYR A 249 15.10 7.71 8.37
CA TYR A 249 15.88 6.50 8.61
C TYR A 249 17.40 6.73 8.48
N SER A 250 17.86 7.47 7.47
CA SER A 250 19.29 7.77 7.29
C SER A 250 19.84 8.68 8.39
N SER A 251 19.03 9.61 8.89
CA SER A 251 19.36 10.47 10.03
C SER A 251 19.61 9.69 11.33
N LEU A 252 19.08 8.46 11.43
CA LEU A 252 19.37 7.55 12.53
C LEU A 252 20.74 6.86 12.36
N GLY A 253 21.10 6.53 11.11
CA GLY A 253 22.38 5.88 10.78
C GLY A 253 23.60 6.75 11.07
N THR A 254 23.51 8.05 10.80
CA THR A 254 24.61 9.01 11.07
C THR A 254 24.89 9.17 12.56
N HIS A 255 23.87 9.04 13.41
CA HIS A 255 24.03 9.08 14.86
C HIS A 255 24.80 7.86 15.41
N PHE A 256 24.63 6.68 14.79
CA PHE A 256 25.36 5.47 15.17
C PHE A 256 26.84 5.54 14.82
N THR A 257 27.21 6.20 13.72
CA THR A 257 28.62 6.37 13.33
C THR A 257 29.37 7.34 14.25
N GLN A 258 28.68 8.33 14.84
CA GLN A 258 29.31 9.33 15.69
C GLN A 258 29.62 8.83 17.12
N HIS A 259 28.99 7.73 17.57
CA HIS A 259 29.32 7.07 18.84
C HIS A 259 30.42 6.02 18.72
N ARG A 260 30.92 5.74 17.51
CA ARG A 260 31.94 4.72 17.25
C ARG A 260 33.33 5.31 16.90
N SER A 261 33.41 6.63 16.74
CA SER A 261 34.65 7.41 16.60
C SER A 261 35.05 7.99 17.95
#